data_AF-A0A4Q3MDN4-F1
#
_entry.id   AF-A0A4Q3MDN4-F1
#
_cell.length_a   1.000
_cell.length_b   1.000
_cell.length_c   1.000
_cell.angle_alpha   90.00
_cell.angle_beta   90.00
_cell.angle_gamma   90.00
#
_symmetry.space_group_name_H-M   'P 1'
#
loop_
_entity.id
_entity.type
_entity.pdbx_description
1 polymer ?
#
loop_
_entity_poly.entity_id
_entity_poly.type
_entity_poly.pdbx_seq_one_letter_code
_entity_poly.pdbx_strand_id
1 'polypeptide(L)' 'MDVSLTNSIVNTATALATRESSDAINTAVLKKALDIQETSAATLLSALPQPPLATTGSLGTQVNTFA' A
#
# COMPACT_ATOMS: atom_id res chain seq x y z
N MET A 1 -28.60 -41.37 5.62
CA MET A 1 -28.29 -40.74 4.31
C MET A 1 -28.35 -39.21 4.35
N ASP A 2 -28.79 -38.60 5.47
CA ASP A 2 -28.89 -37.14 5.65
C ASP A 2 -27.61 -36.53 6.27
N VAL A 3 -27.07 -37.16 7.31
CA VAL A 3 -25.85 -36.72 8.02
C VAL A 3 -24.58 -36.63 7.15
N SER A 4 -24.46 -37.42 6.09
CA SER A 4 -23.31 -37.33 5.18
C SER A 4 -23.38 -36.09 4.30
N LEU A 5 -24.59 -35.71 3.86
CA LEU A 5 -24.81 -34.49 3.09
C LEU A 5 -24.59 -33.26 3.95
N THR A 6 -25.08 -33.28 5.20
CA THR A 6 -24.83 -32.23 6.19
C THR A 6 -23.33 -32.06 6.46
N ASN A 7 -22.57 -33.15 6.65
CA ASN A 7 -21.11 -33.06 6.81
C ASN A 7 -20.42 -32.52 5.55
N SER A 8 -20.85 -32.90 4.35
CA SER A 8 -20.31 -32.35 3.10
C SER A 8 -20.57 -30.84 2.99
N ILE A 9 -21.78 -30.38 3.32
CA ILE A 9 -22.15 -28.96 3.30
C ILE A 9 -21.33 -28.18 4.34
N VAL A 10 -21.19 -28.70 5.56
CA VAL A 10 -20.39 -28.07 6.62
C VAL A 10 -18.91 -27.96 6.23
N ASN A 11 -18.35 -29.02 5.63
CA ASN A 11 -16.97 -28.99 5.14
C ASN A 11 -16.79 -27.97 4.02
N THR A 12 -17.73 -27.90 3.08
CA THR A 12 -17.71 -26.90 2.00
C THR A 12 -17.85 -25.48 2.54
N ALA A 13 -18.79 -25.23 3.46
CA ALA A 13 -18.98 -23.93 4.08
C ALA A 13 -17.73 -23.48 4.86
N THR A 14 -17.10 -24.40 5.58
CA THR A 14 -15.84 -24.14 6.31
C THR A 14 -14.70 -23.81 5.35
N ALA A 15 -14.59 -24.54 4.23
CA ALA A 15 -13.59 -24.27 3.21
C ALA A 15 -13.81 -22.91 2.54
N LEU A 16 -15.06 -22.51 2.29
CA LEU A 16 -15.40 -21.20 1.74
C LEU A 16 -15.07 -20.07 2.72
N ALA A 17 -15.46 -20.20 4.00
CA ALA A 17 -15.13 -19.22 5.03
C ALA A 17 -13.61 -19.04 5.21
N THR A 18 -12.85 -20.15 5.14
CA THR A 18 -11.39 -20.12 5.22
C THR A 18 -10.78 -19.40 4.01
N ARG A 19 -11.31 -19.64 2.80
CA ARG A 19 -10.88 -18.94 1.58
C ARG A 19 -11.17 -17.45 1.65
N GLU A 20 -12.39 -17.07 2.03
CA GLU A 20 -12.80 -15.66 2.16
C GLU A 20 -11.92 -14.92 3.16
N SER A 21 -11.64 -15.53 4.32
CA SER A 21 -10.71 -14.98 5.30
C SER A 21 -9.29 -14.84 4.76
N SER A 22 -8.80 -15.83 4.01
CA SER A 22 -7.47 -15.78 3.39
C SER A 22 -7.38 -14.65 2.36
N ASP A 23 -8.38 -14.49 1.50
CA ASP A 23 -8.45 -13.45 0.48
C ASP A 23 -8.51 -12.05 1.11
N ALA A 24 -9.28 -11.89 2.19
CA ALA A 24 -9.35 -10.64 2.96
C ALA A 24 -7.99 -10.29 3.59
N ILE A 25 -7.30 -11.27 4.19
CA ILE A 25 -5.98 -11.09 4.78
C ILE A 25 -4.95 -10.72 3.71
N ASN A 26 -4.92 -11.45 2.59
CA ASN A 26 -3.99 -11.17 1.48
C ASN A 26 -4.19 -9.74 0.94
N THR A 27 -5.45 -9.31 0.79
CA THR A 27 -5.77 -7.95 0.34
C THR A 27 -5.34 -6.90 1.38
N ALA A 28 -5.55 -7.16 2.68
CA ALA A 28 -5.15 -6.27 3.76
C ALA A 28 -3.62 -6.14 3.84
N VAL A 29 -2.88 -7.24 3.68
CA VAL A 29 -1.41 -7.25 3.65
C VAL A 29 -0.90 -6.48 2.43
N LEU A 30 -1.48 -6.69 1.24
CA LEU A 30 -1.11 -5.93 0.04
C LEU A 30 -1.36 -4.43 0.25
N LYS A 31 -2.53 -4.05 0.80
CA LYS A 31 -2.81 -2.65 1.16
C LYS A 31 -1.79 -2.08 2.13
N LYS A 32 -1.44 -2.84 3.17
CA LYS A 32 -0.45 -2.41 4.16
C LYS A 32 0.95 -2.28 3.54
N ALA A 33 1.32 -3.16 2.61
CA ALA A 33 2.59 -3.06 1.89
C ALA A 33 2.65 -1.80 1.01
N LEU A 34 1.55 -1.45 0.35
CA LEU A 34 1.43 -0.21 -0.43
C LEU A 34 1.53 1.04 0.46
N ASP A 35 0.83 1.06 1.59
CA ASP A 35 0.88 2.16 2.58
C ASP A 35 2.30 2.37 3.15
N ILE A 36 3.00 1.27 3.45
CA ILE A 36 4.42 1.32 3.87
C ILE A 36 5.31 1.86 2.74
N GLN A 37 5.06 1.47 1.49
CA GLN A 37 5.80 1.97 0.33
C GLN A 37 5.57 3.47 0.12
N GLU A 38 4.33 3.95 0.25
CA GLU A 38 3.99 5.38 0.17
C GLU A 38 4.72 6.19 1.25
N THR A 39 4.68 5.72 2.50
CA THR A 39 5.38 6.35 3.63
C THR A 39 6.89 6.39 3.39
N SER A 40 7.45 5.30 2.87
CA SER A 40 8.88 5.23 2.54
C SER A 40 9.25 6.18 1.40
N ALA A 41 8.42 6.26 0.36
CA ALA A 41 8.62 7.18 -0.76
C ALA A 41 8.54 8.65 -0.31
N ALA A 42 7.58 9.00 0.55
CA ALA A 42 7.45 10.35 1.12
C ALA A 42 8.68 10.72 1.99
N THR A 43 9.19 9.75 2.76
CA THR A 43 10.42 9.94 3.56
C THR A 43 11.64 10.17 2.67
N LEU A 44 11.79 9.37 1.60
CA LEU A 44 12.87 9.55 0.64
C LEU A 44 12.79 10.90 -0.07
N LEU A 45 11.59 11.33 -0.47
CA LEU A 45 11.36 12.63 -1.07
C LEU A 45 11.73 13.77 -0.12
N SER A 46 11.37 13.65 1.17
CA SER A 46 11.72 14.63 2.20
C SER A 46 13.21 14.63 2.56
N ALA A 47 13.89 13.50 2.36
CA ALA A 47 15.32 13.35 2.60
C ALA A 47 16.19 13.85 1.44
N LEU A 48 15.59 14.23 0.29
CA LEU A 48 16.36 14.80 -0.80
C LEU A 48 16.92 16.16 -0.35
N PRO A 49 18.25 16.38 -0.43
CA PRO A 49 18.86 17.64 -0.07
C PRO A 49 18.35 18.73 -1.01
N GLN A 50 17.88 19.84 -0.43
CA GLN A 50 17.44 21.01 -1.18
C GLN A 50 18.60 21.50 -2.07
N PRO A 51 18.42 21.60 -3.39
CA PRO A 51 19.46 22.16 -4.25
C PRO A 51 19.73 23.61 -3.82
N PRO A 52 21.00 24.05 -3.79
CA PRO A 52 21.34 25.41 -3.41
C PRO A 52 20.64 26.38 -4.36
N LEU A 53 19.99 27.41 -3.80
CA LEU A 53 19.36 28.47 -4.57
C LEU A 53 20.40 29.08 -5.53
N ALA A 54 19.98 29.36 -6.76
CA ALA A 54 20.82 30.02 -7.74
C ALA A 54 21.03 31.48 -7.33
N THR A 55 22.10 31.74 -6.58
CA THR A 55 22.46 33.06 -6.05
C THR A 55 23.14 33.96 -7.08
N THR A 56 23.41 33.48 -8.30
CA THR A 56 24.02 34.28 -9.37
C THR A 56 23.37 33.99 -10.75
N GLY A 57 23.20 35.05 -11.56
CA GLY A 57 22.65 35.00 -12.91
C GLY A 57 21.24 35.59 -13.05
N SER A 58 20.96 36.26 -14.17
CA SER A 58 19.73 37.03 -14.45
C SER A 58 18.42 36.20 -14.48
N LEU A 59 18.51 34.87 -14.46
CA LEU A 59 17.37 33.94 -14.61
C LEU A 59 17.13 33.08 -13.36
N GLY A 60 18.15 32.86 -12.52
CA GLY A 60 18.07 31.98 -11.35
C GLY A 60 17.55 32.65 -10.07
N THR A 61 17.53 33.99 -10.03
CA THR A 61 17.11 34.76 -8.84
C THR A 61 15.61 35.04 -8.75
N GLN A 62 14.87 34.90 -9.86
CA GLN A 62 13.43 35.22 -9.92
C GLN A 62 12.52 33.97 -9.91
N VAL A 63 13.08 32.79 -10.19
CA VAL A 63 12.32 31.54 -10.25
C VAL A 63 12.97 30.52 -9.32
N ASN A 64 12.79 30.73 -8.02
CA ASN A 64 12.95 29.63 -7.07
C ASN A 64 11.65 28.82 -7.14
N THR A 65 11.65 27.73 -7.89
CA THR A 65 10.49 26.83 -8.05
C THR A 65 10.24 26.01 -6.77
N PHE A 66 10.07 26.71 -5.65
CA PHE A 66 9.53 26.24 -4.38
C PHE A 66 8.67 27.37 -3.79
N ALA A 67 7.52 27.59 -4.41
CA ALA A 67 6.36 28.23 -3.79
C ALA A 67 5.12 27.40 -4.14
#